data_AF-A0A2E9WP98-F1
#
_entry.id   AF-A0A2E9WP98-F1
#
_cell.length_a   1.000
_cell.length_b   1.000
_cell.length_c   1.000
_cell.angle_alpha   90.00
_cell.angle_beta   90.00
_cell.angle_gamma   90.00
#
_symmetry.space_group_name_H-M   'P 1'
#
loop_
_entity.id
_entity.type
_entity.pdbx_description
1 polymer ?
#
loop_
_entity_poly.entity_id
_entity_poly.type
_entity_poly.pdbx_seq_one_letter_code
_entity_poly.pdbx_strand_id
1 'polypeptide(L)'
;MKNFSFGLLVTILVLSGGVATLTSLLLHTSAPPPAETQVQPDVNLDARLKALREENALLRQRVNALEMRPVATQRIPAGAVSDPGFEQEVREWMASFKKDGAPAPVGLQTKVEDVLANIRQEEAAAEQQVQEQKREEWITGTMARLSPQLGLSVTQEAELRDVWIANNDRDNELARMWREGELDGQAAGELKRSNNEEHQADLQGVLSPAQYEEYNGFFENRGGRRGK
;
A
#
# COMPACT_ATOMS: atom_id res chain seq x y z
N MET A 1 -7.36 -16.24 -55.06
CA MET A 1 -6.67 -15.58 -56.18
C MET A 1 -7.40 -14.29 -56.54
N LYS A 2 -6.81 -13.14 -56.19
CA LYS A 2 -6.96 -11.84 -56.87
C LYS A 2 -5.90 -10.94 -56.26
N ASN A 3 -4.81 -10.78 -57.01
CA ASN A 3 -3.73 -9.84 -56.76
C ASN A 3 -4.19 -8.45 -57.20
N PHE A 4 -3.79 -7.39 -56.52
CA PHE A 4 -3.22 -6.21 -57.19
C PHE A 4 -2.45 -5.33 -56.19
N SER A 5 -1.22 -5.04 -56.58
CA SER A 5 -0.17 -4.28 -55.89
C SER A 5 -0.28 -2.77 -56.13
N PHE A 6 0.71 -2.04 -55.59
CA PHE A 6 1.06 -0.60 -55.77
C PHE A 6 0.35 0.36 -54.79
N GLY A 7 1.02 1.26 -54.07
CA GLY A 7 2.40 1.71 -54.10
C GLY A 7 2.44 3.22 -53.78
N LEU A 8 3.30 3.58 -52.82
CA LEU A 8 4.14 4.78 -52.80
C LEU A 8 3.49 6.20 -52.81
N LEU A 9 3.59 6.88 -51.65
CA LEU A 9 4.16 8.23 -51.43
C LEU A 9 3.78 9.38 -52.38
N VAL A 10 3.34 10.51 -51.80
CA VAL A 10 4.04 11.83 -51.81
C VAL A 10 3.07 12.97 -51.41
N THR A 11 3.55 13.74 -50.44
CA THR A 11 3.16 15.06 -49.92
C THR A 11 2.90 16.11 -51.01
N ILE A 12 1.99 17.09 -50.80
CA ILE A 12 2.21 18.50 -51.16
C ILE A 12 1.26 19.42 -50.35
N LEU A 13 1.87 20.51 -49.94
CA LEU A 13 1.50 21.65 -49.14
C LEU A 13 0.83 22.73 -50.02
N VAL A 14 -0.21 23.42 -49.53
CA VAL A 14 -0.69 24.65 -50.18
C VAL A 14 -0.86 25.76 -49.14
N LEU A 15 0.16 26.63 -49.11
CA LEU A 15 0.02 28.05 -48.82
C LEU A 15 -1.03 28.65 -49.76
N SER A 16 -1.99 29.40 -49.22
CA SER A 16 -2.68 30.45 -49.97
C SER A 16 -2.54 31.76 -49.21
N GLY A 17 -1.43 32.44 -49.46
CA GLY A 17 -1.40 33.90 -49.42
C GLY A 17 -1.98 34.43 -50.73
N GLY A 18 -2.80 35.48 -50.64
CA GLY A 18 -3.27 36.23 -51.79
C GLY A 18 -3.91 37.56 -51.36
N VAL A 19 -3.15 38.66 -51.43
CA VAL A 19 -3.31 39.90 -52.27
C VAL A 19 -4.61 40.70 -51.97
N ALA A 20 -4.67 42.03 -51.88
CA ALA A 20 -3.90 43.07 -52.54
C ALA A 20 -4.23 44.48 -51.99
N THR A 21 -3.26 45.38 -52.15
CA THR A 21 -3.35 46.81 -52.53
C THR A 21 -4.03 47.84 -51.61
N LEU A 22 -3.15 48.72 -51.11
CA LEU A 22 -3.38 50.10 -50.68
C LEU A 22 -3.90 50.97 -51.83
N THR A 23 -4.95 51.75 -51.57
CA THR A 23 -5.13 53.08 -52.16
C THR A 23 -6.01 53.96 -51.26
N SER A 24 -5.39 55.04 -50.76
CA SER A 24 -5.91 56.32 -50.26
C SER A 24 -7.39 56.66 -50.49
N LEU A 25 -8.07 57.28 -49.51
CA LEU A 25 -8.11 58.75 -49.30
C LEU A 25 -9.21 59.12 -48.26
N LEU A 26 -8.82 59.93 -47.26
CA LEU A 26 -9.58 60.99 -46.57
C LEU A 26 -10.81 60.71 -45.66
N LEU A 27 -10.69 61.32 -44.47
CA LEU A 27 -11.70 61.98 -43.62
C LEU A 27 -12.22 61.24 -42.36
N HIS A 28 -11.95 61.90 -41.23
CA HIS A 28 -12.65 61.87 -39.93
C HIS A 28 -12.42 60.67 -38.98
N THR A 29 -11.52 60.83 -37.99
CA THR A 29 -11.83 61.35 -36.63
C THR A 29 -10.90 60.77 -35.53
N SER A 30 -10.24 61.68 -34.80
CA SER A 30 -9.68 61.63 -33.43
C SER A 30 -8.75 60.49 -32.95
N ALA A 31 -7.53 60.87 -32.58
CA ALA A 31 -6.59 60.22 -31.63
C ALA A 31 -7.13 60.29 -30.16
N PRO A 32 -6.59 59.59 -29.12
CA PRO A 32 -5.25 58.97 -28.96
C PRO A 32 -5.23 57.46 -28.59
N PRO A 33 -4.05 56.79 -28.63
CA PRO A 33 -3.91 55.32 -28.58
C PRO A 33 -4.14 54.67 -27.20
N PRO A 34 -4.62 53.41 -27.16
CA PRO A 34 -4.82 52.64 -25.94
C PRO A 34 -3.49 52.14 -25.36
N ALA A 35 -3.42 52.09 -24.03
CA ALA A 35 -2.31 51.58 -23.26
C ALA A 35 -1.90 50.16 -23.71
N GLU A 36 -0.62 50.00 -24.08
CA GLU A 36 -0.01 48.71 -24.33
C GLU A 36 -0.04 47.88 -23.04
N THR A 37 -0.91 46.86 -23.00
CA THR A 37 -0.82 45.81 -22.00
C THR A 37 0.39 44.95 -22.38
N GLN A 38 1.54 45.23 -21.75
CA GLN A 38 2.72 44.38 -21.86
C GLN A 38 2.39 43.00 -21.27
N VAL A 39 2.25 42.00 -22.15
CA VAL A 39 2.24 40.59 -21.77
C VAL A 39 3.65 40.23 -21.31
N GLN A 40 3.86 40.17 -19.99
CA GLN A 40 5.10 39.61 -19.44
C GLN A 40 5.17 38.12 -19.82
N PRO A 41 6.27 37.65 -20.41
CA PRO A 41 6.47 36.22 -20.65
C PRO A 41 6.58 35.53 -19.29
N ASP A 42 5.70 34.56 -19.03
CA ASP A 42 5.72 33.75 -17.81
C ASP A 42 6.99 32.88 -17.81
N VAL A 43 8.06 33.38 -17.18
CA VAL A 43 9.41 32.79 -17.09
C VAL A 43 9.40 31.41 -16.40
N ASN A 44 8.24 30.95 -15.92
CA ASN A 44 8.06 29.68 -15.22
C ASN A 44 7.18 28.66 -15.96
N LEU A 45 6.79 28.91 -17.22
CA LEU A 45 5.98 27.97 -18.00
C LEU A 45 6.63 26.59 -18.14
N ASP A 46 7.94 26.53 -18.42
CA ASP A 46 8.66 25.27 -18.56
C ASP A 46 8.81 24.52 -17.24
N ALA A 47 9.04 25.26 -16.14
CA ALA A 47 9.12 24.68 -14.80
C ALA A 47 7.76 24.12 -14.36
N ARG A 48 6.66 24.83 -14.64
CA ARG A 48 5.28 24.38 -14.38
C ARG A 48 4.91 23.16 -15.24
N LEU A 49 5.29 23.16 -16.52
CA LEU A 49 5.09 22.01 -17.40
C LEU A 49 5.87 20.78 -16.95
N LYS A 50 7.09 20.97 -16.45
CA LYS A 50 7.89 19.88 -15.88
C LYS A 50 7.25 19.33 -14.60
N ALA A 51 6.85 20.19 -13.67
CA ALA A 51 6.16 19.79 -12.44
C ALA A 51 4.85 19.03 -12.73
N LEU A 52 4.03 19.53 -13.67
CA LEU A 52 2.78 18.86 -14.07
C LEU A 52 3.00 17.49 -14.73
N ARG A 53 4.11 17.31 -15.46
CA ARG A 53 4.49 16.02 -16.04
C ARG A 53 4.95 15.04 -14.96
N GLU A 54 5.72 15.51 -13.98
CA GLU A 54 6.16 14.70 -12.83
C GLU A 54 4.97 14.28 -11.95
N GLU A 55 4.04 15.20 -11.67
CA GLU A 55 2.80 14.90 -10.97
C GLU A 55 1.92 13.90 -11.73
N ASN A 56 1.80 14.05 -13.06
CA ASN A 56 1.08 13.07 -13.88
C ASN A 56 1.74 11.69 -13.86
N ALA A 57 3.08 11.62 -13.93
CA ALA A 57 3.81 10.37 -13.85
C ALA A 57 3.58 9.68 -12.50
N LEU A 58 3.61 10.45 -11.41
CA LEU A 58 3.36 9.96 -10.06
C LEU A 58 1.90 9.51 -9.88
N LEU A 59 0.92 10.26 -10.41
CA LEU A 59 -0.48 9.85 -10.39
C LEU A 59 -0.71 8.56 -11.17
N ARG A 60 -0.11 8.43 -12.36
CA ARG A 60 -0.17 7.18 -13.15
C ARG A 60 0.46 6.02 -12.40
N GLN A 61 1.56 6.23 -11.70
CA GLN A 61 2.19 5.19 -10.88
C GLN A 61 1.30 4.77 -9.72
N ARG A 62 0.63 5.72 -9.04
CA ARG A 62 -0.32 5.42 -7.96
C ARG A 62 -1.58 4.72 -8.47
N VAL A 63 -2.09 5.12 -9.63
CA VAL A 63 -3.22 4.44 -10.29
C VAL A 63 -2.81 3.02 -10.65
N ASN A 64 -1.65 2.80 -11.28
CA ASN A 64 -1.14 1.45 -11.56
C ASN A 64 -0.95 0.63 -10.27
N ALA A 65 -0.44 1.23 -9.20
CA ALA A 65 -0.29 0.56 -7.91
C ALA A 65 -1.65 0.21 -7.27
N LEU A 66 -2.69 0.99 -7.53
CA LEU A 66 -4.06 0.72 -7.08
C LEU A 66 -4.78 -0.29 -7.98
N GLU A 67 -4.50 -0.30 -9.29
CA GLU A 67 -5.01 -1.28 -10.25
C GLU A 67 -4.34 -2.65 -10.09
N MET A 68 -3.06 -2.67 -9.72
CA MET A 68 -2.33 -3.89 -9.38
C MET A 68 -2.49 -4.30 -7.91
N ARG A 69 -3.12 -3.47 -7.08
CA ARG A 69 -3.49 -3.88 -5.73
C ARG A 69 -4.51 -5.01 -5.91
N PRO A 70 -4.29 -6.20 -5.32
CA PRO A 70 -5.29 -7.24 -5.35
C PRO A 70 -6.57 -6.64 -4.78
N VAL A 71 -7.61 -6.58 -5.62
CA VAL A 71 -8.97 -6.27 -5.20
C VAL A 71 -9.21 -7.16 -3.99
N ALA A 72 -9.50 -6.54 -2.83
CA ALA A 72 -9.82 -7.25 -1.60
C ALA A 72 -10.66 -8.45 -1.98
N THR A 73 -10.12 -9.66 -1.73
CA THR A 73 -10.56 -10.93 -2.28
C THR A 73 -12.06 -10.86 -2.50
N GLN A 74 -12.47 -10.65 -3.76
CA GLN A 74 -13.87 -10.78 -4.12
C GLN A 74 -14.23 -12.13 -3.55
N ARG A 75 -15.11 -12.19 -2.54
CA ARG A 75 -15.43 -13.42 -1.81
C ARG A 75 -15.81 -14.43 -2.87
N ILE A 76 -14.87 -15.28 -3.28
CA ILE A 76 -15.16 -16.38 -4.17
C ILE A 76 -15.91 -17.30 -3.24
N PRO A 77 -17.22 -17.53 -3.43
CA PRO A 77 -17.90 -18.52 -2.63
C PRO A 77 -17.10 -19.80 -2.78
N ALA A 78 -16.61 -20.35 -1.66
CA ALA A 78 -16.11 -21.71 -1.63
C ALA A 78 -17.14 -22.55 -2.40
N GLY A 79 -16.67 -23.22 -3.46
CA GLY A 79 -17.51 -23.73 -4.54
C GLY A 79 -18.81 -24.33 -4.01
N ALA A 80 -19.93 -23.97 -4.66
CA ALA A 80 -21.29 -24.31 -4.20
C ALA A 80 -21.35 -25.75 -3.68
N VAL A 81 -21.38 -25.91 -2.36
CA VAL A 81 -21.80 -27.16 -1.73
C VAL A 81 -23.31 -27.17 -1.89
N SER A 82 -23.77 -27.50 -3.10
CA SER A 82 -25.18 -27.77 -3.37
C SER A 82 -25.52 -29.12 -2.73
N ASP A 83 -25.77 -29.08 -1.43
CA ASP A 83 -26.51 -30.12 -0.73
C ASP A 83 -28.01 -29.88 -1.04
N PRO A 84 -28.64 -30.69 -1.89
CA PRO A 84 -30.02 -30.44 -2.32
C PRO A 84 -31.01 -30.41 -1.15
N GLY A 85 -30.73 -31.15 -0.07
CA GLY A 85 -31.55 -31.15 1.15
C GLY A 85 -31.47 -29.83 1.90
N PHE A 86 -30.29 -29.21 1.94
CA PHE A 86 -30.08 -27.91 2.56
C PHE A 86 -30.72 -26.77 1.77
N GLU A 87 -30.58 -26.77 0.45
CA GLU A 87 -31.22 -25.75 -0.39
C GLU A 87 -32.75 -25.78 -0.28
N GLN A 88 -33.33 -26.97 -0.09
CA GLN A 88 -34.75 -27.14 0.13
C GLN A 88 -35.16 -26.63 1.51
N GLU A 89 -34.43 -27.00 2.57
CA GLU A 89 -34.69 -26.54 3.95
C GLU A 89 -34.60 -25.01 4.08
N VAL A 90 -33.59 -24.38 3.45
CA VAL A 90 -33.43 -22.92 3.41
C VAL A 90 -34.58 -22.26 2.65
N ARG A 91 -35.03 -22.86 1.54
CA ARG A 91 -36.11 -22.31 0.71
C ARG A 91 -37.46 -22.40 1.41
N GLU A 92 -37.72 -23.51 2.10
CA GLU A 92 -38.91 -23.71 2.92
C GLU A 92 -38.91 -22.75 4.11
N TRP A 93 -37.76 -22.55 4.77
CA TRP A 93 -37.64 -21.54 5.83
C TRP A 93 -37.86 -20.11 5.31
N MET A 94 -37.19 -19.71 4.22
CA MET A 94 -37.36 -18.39 3.59
C MET A 94 -38.81 -18.12 3.16
N ALA A 95 -39.54 -19.17 2.75
CA ALA A 95 -40.97 -19.09 2.45
C ALA A 95 -41.83 -18.91 3.71
N SER A 96 -41.46 -19.54 4.83
CA SER A 96 -42.12 -19.37 6.14
C SER A 96 -41.81 -18.02 6.81
N PHE A 97 -40.62 -17.46 6.56
CA PHE A 97 -40.15 -16.20 7.15
C PHE A 97 -40.97 -14.99 6.71
N LYS A 98 -41.45 -14.98 5.45
CA LYS A 98 -42.33 -13.93 4.91
C LYS A 98 -43.73 -13.90 5.55
N LYS A 99 -44.10 -14.94 6.30
CA LYS A 99 -45.44 -15.07 6.87
C LYS A 99 -45.48 -14.69 8.35
N ASP A 100 -44.50 -15.13 9.15
CA ASP A 100 -44.59 -15.02 10.62
C ASP A 100 -43.24 -14.80 11.36
N GLY A 101 -42.14 -14.49 10.67
CA GLY A 101 -40.84 -14.27 11.32
C GLY A 101 -40.29 -15.52 12.03
N ALA A 102 -40.55 -16.70 11.46
CA ALA A 102 -40.21 -17.99 12.06
C ALA A 102 -38.69 -18.13 12.34
N PRO A 103 -38.30 -18.69 13.51
CA PRO A 103 -36.91 -18.92 13.85
C PRO A 103 -36.23 -19.84 12.83
N ALA A 104 -34.92 -19.65 12.64
CA ALA A 104 -34.12 -20.45 11.73
C ALA A 104 -34.14 -21.94 12.10
N PRO A 105 -34.12 -22.87 11.14
CA PRO A 105 -33.97 -24.29 11.41
C PRO A 105 -32.63 -24.56 12.11
N VAL A 106 -32.63 -25.47 13.09
CA VAL A 106 -31.42 -25.81 13.85
C VAL A 106 -30.30 -26.33 12.92
N GLY A 107 -30.64 -27.10 11.89
CA GLY A 107 -29.68 -27.58 10.89
C GLY A 107 -29.02 -26.45 10.09
N LEU A 108 -29.76 -25.39 9.77
CA LEU A 108 -29.21 -24.19 9.15
C LEU A 108 -28.29 -23.43 10.11
N GLN A 109 -28.70 -23.28 11.37
CA GLN A 109 -27.90 -22.58 12.37
C GLN A 109 -26.55 -23.29 12.60
N THR A 110 -26.55 -24.62 12.78
CA THR A 110 -25.32 -25.40 12.96
C THR A 110 -24.40 -25.31 11.73
N LYS A 111 -24.93 -25.43 10.52
CA LYS A 111 -24.13 -25.29 9.29
C LYS A 111 -23.53 -23.89 9.14
N VAL A 112 -24.25 -22.84 9.53
CA VAL A 112 -23.72 -21.46 9.53
C VAL A 112 -22.65 -21.29 10.59
N GLU A 113 -22.83 -21.85 11.79
CA GLU A 113 -21.80 -21.84 12.85
C GLU A 113 -20.53 -22.56 12.40
N ASP A 114 -20.64 -23.73 11.75
CA ASP A 114 -19.50 -24.47 11.21
C ASP A 114 -18.77 -23.70 10.11
N VAL A 115 -19.50 -23.10 9.16
CA VAL A 115 -18.92 -22.27 8.10
C VAL A 115 -18.23 -21.03 8.69
N LEU A 116 -18.85 -20.37 9.68
CA LEU A 116 -18.23 -19.22 10.35
C LEU A 116 -16.99 -19.62 11.15
N ALA A 117 -16.98 -20.80 11.79
CA ALA A 117 -15.80 -21.32 12.47
C ALA A 117 -14.65 -21.58 11.49
N ASN A 118 -14.93 -22.23 10.36
CA ASN A 118 -13.95 -22.48 9.31
C ASN A 118 -13.40 -21.17 8.72
N ILE A 119 -14.26 -20.19 8.43
CA ILE A 119 -13.84 -18.87 7.93
C ILE A 119 -12.91 -18.18 8.94
N ARG A 120 -13.25 -18.18 10.23
CA ARG A 120 -12.39 -17.57 11.26
C ARG A 120 -11.02 -18.26 11.36
N GLN A 121 -10.98 -19.58 11.20
CA GLN A 121 -9.72 -20.33 11.20
C GLN A 121 -8.86 -19.98 9.97
N GLU A 122 -9.48 -19.93 8.78
CA GLU A 122 -8.80 -19.54 7.54
C GLU A 122 -8.30 -18.08 7.60
N GLU A 123 -9.12 -17.17 8.13
CA GLU A 123 -8.75 -15.76 8.32
C GLU A 123 -7.59 -15.62 9.32
N ALA A 124 -7.61 -16.33 10.44
CA ALA A 124 -6.52 -16.32 11.41
C ALA A 124 -5.20 -16.86 10.81
N ALA A 125 -5.27 -17.95 10.04
CA ALA A 125 -4.11 -18.51 9.35
C ALA A 125 -3.56 -17.56 8.27
N ALA A 126 -4.44 -16.94 7.48
CA ALA A 126 -4.04 -15.95 6.48
C ALA A 126 -3.42 -14.70 7.11
N GLU A 127 -3.99 -14.21 8.22
CA GLU A 127 -3.44 -13.09 8.97
C GLU A 127 -2.04 -13.42 9.50
N GLN A 128 -1.85 -14.59 10.11
CA GLN A 128 -0.54 -15.05 10.57
C GLN A 128 0.49 -15.09 9.43
N GLN A 129 0.14 -15.61 8.26
CA GLN A 129 1.04 -15.60 7.10
C GLN A 129 1.41 -14.19 6.64
N VAL A 130 0.45 -13.26 6.65
CA VAL A 130 0.71 -11.86 6.29
C VAL A 130 1.65 -11.20 7.31
N GLN A 131 1.47 -11.48 8.61
CA GLN A 131 2.37 -10.96 9.65
C GLN A 131 3.77 -11.54 9.52
N GLU A 132 3.89 -12.84 9.25
CA GLU A 132 5.16 -13.53 9.02
C GLU A 132 5.92 -12.92 7.83
N GLN A 133 5.23 -12.72 6.70
CA GLN A 133 5.83 -12.11 5.51
C GLN A 133 6.30 -10.67 5.78
N LYS A 134 5.47 -9.85 6.44
CA LYS A 134 5.85 -8.48 6.81
C LYS A 134 7.07 -8.45 7.74
N ARG A 135 7.13 -9.39 8.69
CA ARG A 135 8.27 -9.54 9.59
C ARG A 135 9.53 -9.88 8.80
N GLU A 136 9.46 -10.88 7.93
CA GLU A 136 10.58 -11.31 7.11
C GLU A 136 11.09 -10.20 6.18
N GLU A 137 10.17 -9.48 5.52
CA GLU A 137 10.49 -8.32 4.69
C GLU A 137 11.16 -7.20 5.50
N TRP A 138 10.65 -6.93 6.70
CA TRP A 138 11.21 -5.92 7.59
C TRP A 138 12.61 -6.29 8.09
N ILE A 139 12.81 -7.54 8.53
CA ILE A 139 14.11 -8.06 8.98
C ILE A 139 15.10 -7.99 7.82
N THR A 140 14.76 -8.57 6.66
CA THR A 140 15.63 -8.61 5.49
C THR A 140 15.98 -7.21 5.00
N GLY A 141 14.98 -6.34 4.88
CA GLY A 141 15.18 -4.96 4.41
C GLY A 141 16.00 -4.11 5.39
N THR A 142 15.88 -4.36 6.69
CA THR A 142 16.68 -3.66 7.70
C THR A 142 18.10 -4.21 7.78
N MET A 143 18.27 -5.55 7.73
CA MET A 143 19.59 -6.20 7.68
C MET A 143 20.40 -5.77 6.47
N ALA A 144 19.80 -5.67 5.29
CA ALA A 144 20.47 -5.20 4.08
C ALA A 144 21.11 -3.80 4.22
N ARG A 145 20.59 -2.97 5.15
CA ARG A 145 21.15 -1.63 5.44
C ARG A 145 22.09 -1.65 6.63
N LEU A 146 21.75 -2.42 7.66
CA LEU A 146 22.47 -2.43 8.94
C LEU A 146 23.75 -3.27 8.89
N SER A 147 23.71 -4.44 8.23
CA SER A 147 24.85 -5.35 8.08
C SER A 147 26.10 -4.68 7.49
N PRO A 148 26.04 -3.97 6.34
CA PRO A 148 27.22 -3.28 5.80
C PRO A 148 27.67 -2.09 6.65
N GLN A 149 26.75 -1.43 7.36
CA GLN A 149 27.08 -0.29 8.20
C GLN A 149 27.87 -0.72 9.44
N LEU A 150 27.40 -1.77 10.13
CA LEU A 150 28.07 -2.32 11.31
C LEU A 150 29.25 -3.25 10.95
N GLY A 151 29.45 -3.56 9.67
CA GLY A 151 30.45 -4.53 9.22
C GLY A 151 30.22 -5.92 9.82
N LEU A 152 28.97 -6.38 9.85
CA LEU A 152 28.63 -7.69 10.43
C LEU A 152 29.23 -8.82 9.59
N SER A 153 29.72 -9.85 10.28
CA SER A 153 30.00 -11.14 9.64
C SER A 153 28.70 -11.89 9.33
N VAL A 154 28.76 -12.88 8.42
CA VAL A 154 27.60 -13.73 8.08
C VAL A 154 27.01 -14.42 9.31
N THR A 155 27.88 -14.85 10.24
CA THR A 155 27.45 -15.49 11.50
C THR A 155 26.74 -14.49 12.41
N GLN A 156 27.30 -13.29 12.60
CA GLN A 156 26.67 -12.24 13.41
C GLN A 156 25.36 -11.74 12.81
N GLU A 157 25.24 -11.70 11.48
CA GLU A 157 23.99 -11.34 10.80
C GLU A 157 22.89 -12.37 11.10
N ALA A 158 23.21 -13.66 11.06
CA ALA A 158 22.27 -14.73 11.42
C ALA A 158 21.88 -14.67 12.90
N GLU A 159 22.86 -14.53 13.79
CA GLU A 159 22.61 -14.42 15.24
C GLU A 159 21.79 -13.17 15.58
N LEU A 160 22.08 -12.02 14.97
CA LEU A 160 21.31 -10.80 15.17
C LEU A 160 19.87 -10.93 14.68
N ARG A 161 19.67 -11.62 13.55
CA ARG A 161 18.34 -11.96 13.05
C ARG A 161 17.57 -12.82 14.05
N ASP A 162 18.20 -13.84 14.62
CA ASP A 162 17.57 -14.71 15.62
C ASP A 162 17.18 -13.92 16.89
N VAL A 163 18.06 -13.01 17.35
CA VAL A 163 17.77 -12.10 18.47
C VAL A 163 16.55 -11.21 18.18
N TRP A 164 16.42 -10.71 16.95
CA TRP A 164 15.25 -9.90 16.55
C TRP A 164 13.95 -10.71 16.49
N ILE A 165 14.01 -11.94 15.99
CA ILE A 165 12.87 -12.85 15.96
C ILE A 165 12.41 -13.13 17.39
N ALA A 166 13.33 -13.52 18.28
CA ALA A 166 13.03 -13.79 19.68
C ALA A 166 12.42 -12.57 20.39
N ASN A 167 12.98 -11.37 20.17
CA ASN A 167 12.42 -10.15 20.76
C ASN A 167 11.01 -9.86 20.25
N ASN A 168 10.78 -9.99 18.94
CA ASN A 168 9.46 -9.77 18.36
C ASN A 168 8.42 -10.78 18.87
N ASP A 169 8.82 -12.03 19.12
CA ASP A 169 7.94 -13.04 19.70
C ASP A 169 7.58 -12.70 21.16
N ARG A 170 8.55 -12.22 21.95
CA ARG A 170 8.30 -11.68 23.31
C ARG A 170 7.32 -10.49 23.28
N ASP A 171 7.48 -9.58 22.32
CA ASP A 171 6.58 -8.42 22.15
C ASP A 171 5.17 -8.82 21.71
N ASN A 172 5.05 -9.82 20.82
CA ASN A 172 3.75 -10.37 20.40
C ASN A 172 3.02 -11.03 21.56
N GLU A 173 3.74 -11.78 22.40
CA GLU A 173 3.16 -12.43 23.57
C GLU A 173 2.69 -11.40 24.60
N LEU A 174 3.50 -10.36 24.85
CA LEU A 174 3.07 -9.22 25.68
C LEU A 174 1.80 -8.56 25.12
N ALA A 175 1.74 -8.34 23.80
CA ALA A 175 0.57 -7.75 23.15
C ALA A 175 -0.67 -8.66 23.18
N ARG A 176 -0.48 -9.99 23.15
CA ARG A 176 -1.54 -10.98 23.35
C ARG A 176 -2.10 -10.88 24.78
N MET A 177 -1.23 -11.05 25.78
CA MET A 177 -1.59 -10.97 27.20
C MET A 177 -2.31 -9.66 27.55
N TRP A 178 -1.85 -8.54 26.97
CA TRP A 178 -2.49 -7.24 27.13
C TRP A 178 -3.92 -7.18 26.54
N ARG A 179 -4.09 -7.66 25.30
CA ARG A 179 -5.41 -7.65 24.63
C ARG A 179 -6.41 -8.56 25.33
N GLU A 180 -5.94 -9.68 25.86
CA GLU A 180 -6.77 -10.67 26.57
C GLU A 180 -7.03 -10.27 28.02
N GLY A 181 -6.37 -9.21 28.53
CA GLY A 181 -6.54 -8.71 29.88
C GLY A 181 -5.89 -9.58 30.96
N GLU A 182 -4.94 -10.45 30.57
CA GLU A 182 -4.16 -11.30 31.48
C GLU A 182 -3.18 -10.49 32.33
N LEU A 183 -2.78 -9.29 31.86
CA LEU A 183 -1.87 -8.38 32.53
C LEU A 183 -2.51 -7.01 32.75
N ASP A 184 -2.27 -6.44 33.93
CA ASP A 184 -2.58 -5.03 34.20
C ASP A 184 -1.50 -4.08 33.63
N GLY A 185 -1.81 -2.78 33.63
CA GLY A 185 -0.93 -1.72 33.11
C GLY A 185 0.48 -1.72 33.69
N GLN A 186 0.60 -2.02 34.99
CA GLN A 186 1.88 -2.00 35.67
C GLN A 186 2.69 -3.24 35.33
N ALA A 187 2.07 -4.43 35.43
CA ALA A 187 2.69 -5.71 35.11
C ALA A 187 3.15 -5.77 33.66
N ALA A 188 2.35 -5.24 32.71
CA ALA A 188 2.75 -5.14 31.32
C ALA A 188 3.96 -4.21 31.12
N GLY A 189 4.03 -3.10 31.87
CA GLY A 189 5.18 -2.18 31.84
C GLY A 189 6.45 -2.81 32.42
N GLU A 190 6.34 -3.60 33.48
CA GLU A 190 7.44 -4.35 34.08
C GLU A 190 7.94 -5.45 33.16
N LEU A 191 7.04 -6.25 32.59
CA LEU A 191 7.39 -7.28 31.62
C LEU A 191 8.05 -6.68 30.38
N LYS A 192 7.54 -5.56 29.87
CA LYS A 192 8.18 -4.84 28.76
C LYS A 192 9.60 -4.38 29.09
N ARG A 193 9.82 -3.87 30.30
CA ARG A 193 11.16 -3.45 30.74
C ARG A 193 12.11 -4.65 30.81
N SER A 194 11.66 -5.75 31.40
CA SER A 194 12.42 -7.01 31.47
C SER A 194 12.77 -7.53 30.08
N ASN A 195 11.81 -7.58 29.15
CA ASN A 195 12.04 -8.01 27.77
C ASN A 195 13.07 -7.12 27.07
N ASN A 196 13.00 -5.81 27.29
CA ASN A 196 13.97 -4.87 26.73
C ASN A 196 15.37 -5.09 27.33
N GLU A 197 15.49 -5.30 28.64
CA GLU A 197 16.78 -5.60 29.29
C GLU A 197 17.40 -6.90 28.74
N GLU A 198 16.59 -7.95 28.57
CA GLU A 198 17.00 -9.20 27.95
C GLU A 198 17.44 -8.99 26.50
N HIS A 199 16.66 -8.24 25.70
CA HIS A 199 17.05 -7.91 24.33
C HIS A 199 18.38 -7.14 24.26
N GLN A 200 18.63 -6.19 25.15
CA GLN A 200 19.92 -5.48 25.18
C GLN A 200 21.07 -6.43 25.56
N ALA A 201 20.85 -7.37 26.48
CA ALA A 201 21.84 -8.38 26.83
C ALA A 201 22.13 -9.32 25.64
N ASP A 202 21.10 -9.78 24.94
CA ASP A 202 21.22 -10.61 23.74
C ASP A 202 22.03 -9.89 22.65
N LEU A 203 21.76 -8.60 22.41
CA LEU A 203 22.49 -7.77 21.45
C LEU A 203 23.97 -7.63 21.81
N GLN A 204 24.29 -7.42 23.08
CA GLN A 204 25.68 -7.30 23.56
C GLN A 204 26.44 -8.63 23.50
N GLY A 205 25.73 -9.77 23.43
CA GLY A 205 26.34 -11.08 23.19
C GLY A 205 26.80 -11.29 21.75
N VAL A 206 26.13 -10.66 20.79
CA VAL A 206 26.39 -10.82 19.35
C VAL A 206 27.26 -9.69 18.78
N LEU A 207 27.02 -8.47 19.26
CA LEU A 207 27.68 -7.26 18.76
C LEU A 207 28.84 -6.86 19.65
N SER A 208 29.94 -6.40 19.04
CA SER A 208 30.99 -5.72 19.80
C SER A 208 30.48 -4.39 20.37
N PRO A 209 31.11 -3.84 21.42
CA PRO A 209 30.67 -2.57 22.02
C PRO A 209 30.53 -1.42 21.02
N ALA A 210 31.46 -1.27 20.07
CA ALA A 210 31.38 -0.25 19.04
C ALA A 210 30.22 -0.47 18.06
N GLN A 211 29.96 -1.73 17.67
CA GLN A 211 28.82 -2.08 16.82
C GLN A 211 27.48 -1.87 17.54
N TYR A 212 27.42 -2.13 18.85
CA TYR A 212 26.24 -1.91 19.66
C TYR A 212 25.89 -0.41 19.79
N GLU A 213 26.88 0.47 19.97
CA GLU A 213 26.66 1.92 19.96
C GLU A 213 26.12 2.40 18.61
N GLU A 214 26.72 1.94 17.51
CA GLU A 214 26.28 2.30 16.17
C GLU A 214 24.88 1.73 15.84
N TYR A 215 24.59 0.51 16.31
CA TYR A 215 23.26 -0.08 16.25
C TYR A 215 22.22 0.82 16.92
N ASN A 216 22.48 1.27 18.16
CA ASN A 216 21.57 2.16 18.87
C ASN A 216 21.38 3.49 18.12
N GLY A 217 22.48 4.07 17.63
CA GLY A 217 22.44 5.29 16.82
C GLY A 217 21.62 5.16 15.52
N PHE A 218 21.60 3.98 14.89
CA PHE A 218 20.79 3.71 13.70
C PHE A 218 19.28 3.83 13.98
N PHE A 219 18.82 3.35 15.14
CA PHE A 219 17.40 3.36 15.51
C PHE A 219 16.97 4.67 16.16
N GLU A 220 17.83 5.32 16.96
CA GLU A 220 17.55 6.64 17.55
C GLU A 220 17.31 7.72 16.48
N ASN A 221 18.16 7.75 15.45
CA ASN A 221 18.03 8.71 14.34
C ASN A 221 16.75 8.51 13.50
N ARG A 222 16.15 7.32 13.56
CA ARG A 222 14.87 7.00 12.89
C ARG A 222 13.65 7.41 13.75
N GLY A 223 13.77 7.35 15.08
CA GLY A 223 12.71 7.72 16.03
C GLY A 223 12.58 9.23 16.28
N GLY A 224 13.69 9.99 16.19
CA GLY A 224 13.72 11.42 16.53
C GLY A 224 12.97 12.37 15.57
N ARG A 225 12.51 11.89 14.41
CA ARG A 225 11.85 12.74 13.39
C ARG A 225 10.33 12.80 13.48
N ARG A 226 9.73 12.13 14.48
CA ARG A 226 8.27 12.03 14.68
C ARG A 226 7.75 12.86 15.87
N GLY A 227 8.59 13.74 16.41
CA GLY A 227 8.29 14.63 17.53
C GLY A 227 8.87 16.03 17.32
N LYS A 228 8.39 16.74 16.31
CA LYS A 228 8.40 18.20 16.22
C LYS A 228 7.20 18.67 15.43
#